data_AF-A0A9D6KZ04-F1
#
_entry.id   AF-A0A9D6KZ04-F1
#
_cell.length_a   1.000
_cell.length_b   1.000
_cell.length_c   1.000
_cell.angle_alpha   90.00
_cell.angle_beta   90.00
_cell.angle_gamma   90.00
#
_symmetry.space_group_name_H-M   'P 1'
#
loop_
_entity.id
_entity.type
_entity.pdbx_description
1 polymer ?
#
loop_
_entity_poly.entity_id
_entity_poly.type
_entity_poly.pdbx_seq_one_letter_code
_entity_poly.pdbx_strand_id
1 'polypeptide(L)' 'IGKLIVHGRDRSECLLRLKRALNEMVITGVETTLPLFRELVEEPDVINGDYSIHWLEKHLKAQEEAANA' A
#
# COMPACT_ATOMS: atom_id res chain seq x y z
N ILE A 1 -12.18 -2.73 -12.42
CA ILE A 1 -10.96 -2.35 -11.65
C ILE A 1 -10.09 -1.46 -12.55
N GLY A 2 -9.42 -0.44 -11.99
CA GLY A 2 -8.71 0.60 -12.75
C GLY A 2 -7.39 1.01 -12.11
N LYS A 3 -6.78 2.10 -12.60
CA LYS A 3 -5.52 2.66 -12.07
C LYS A 3 -5.80 3.92 -11.24
N LEU A 4 -5.29 3.97 -10.01
CA LEU A 4 -5.26 5.18 -9.19
C LEU A 4 -3.88 5.83 -9.32
N ILE A 5 -3.82 7.04 -9.87
CA ILE A 5 -2.57 7.78 -10.07
C ILE A 5 -2.69 9.08 -9.27
N VAL A 6 -1.67 9.37 -8.46
CA VAL A 6 -1.61 10.56 -7.61
C VAL A 6 -0.37 11.37 -7.97
N HIS A 7 -0.53 12.69 -7.96
CA HIS A 7 0.54 13.66 -8.21
C HIS A 7 0.61 14.65 -7.04
N GLY A 8 1.82 15.02 -6.66
CA GLY A 8 2.19 15.97 -5.62
C GLY A 8 3.58 16.55 -5.92
N ARG A 9 3.97 17.60 -5.21
CA ARG A 9 5.24 18.31 -5.46
C ARG A 9 6.45 17.52 -4.96
N ASP A 10 6.24 16.72 -3.92
CA ASP A 10 7.23 15.85 -3.32
C ASP A 10 6.62 14.50 -2.95
N ARG A 11 7.49 13.56 -2.56
CA ARG A 11 7.11 12.19 -2.20
C ARG A 11 6.15 12.14 -1.01
N SER A 12 6.39 12.96 0.00
CA SER A 12 5.58 13.03 1.21
C SER A 12 4.16 13.50 0.91
N GLU A 13 4.02 14.54 0.07
CA GLU A 13 2.73 15.03 -0.40
C GLU A 13 2.00 13.99 -1.26
N CYS A 14 2.71 13.30 -2.16
CA CYS A 14 2.15 12.20 -2.95
C CYS A 14 1.60 11.08 -2.05
N LEU A 15 2.37 10.63 -1.07
CA LEU A 15 1.94 9.57 -0.15
C LEU A 15 0.74 9.99 0.69
N LEU A 16 0.72 11.23 1.19
CA LEU A 16 -0.41 11.73 1.97
C LEU A 16 -1.71 11.76 1.13
N ARG A 17 -1.60 12.25 -0.12
CA ARG A 17 -2.73 12.25 -1.06
C ARG A 17 -3.17 10.84 -1.44
N LEU A 18 -2.22 9.92 -1.64
CA LEU A 18 -2.50 8.51 -1.94
C LEU A 18 -3.23 7.84 -0.78
N LYS A 19 -2.75 8.02 0.46
CA LYS A 19 -3.41 7.51 1.66
C LYS A 19 -4.86 8.00 1.77
N ARG A 20 -5.09 9.30 1.55
CA ARG A 20 -6.46 9.85 1.55
C ARG A 20 -7.32 9.21 0.45
N ALA A 21 -6.82 9.12 -0.77
CA ALA A 21 -7.55 8.55 -1.90
C ALA A 21 -7.90 7.07 -1.69
N LEU A 22 -6.97 6.27 -1.14
CA LEU A 22 -7.21 4.86 -0.82
C LEU A 22 -8.25 4.69 0.30
N ASN A 23 -8.29 5.60 1.28
CA ASN A 23 -9.28 5.57 2.36
C ASN A 23 -10.68 5.97 1.93
N GLU A 24 -10.80 6.93 1.01
CA GLU A 24 -12.08 7.38 0.44
C GLU A 24 -12.60 6.44 -0.66
N MET A 25 -11.76 5.55 -1.18
CA MET A 25 -12.17 4.59 -2.22
C MET A 25 -13.10 3.52 -1.63
N VAL A 26 -14.31 3.46 -2.17
CA VAL A 26 -15.32 2.45 -1.84
C VAL A 26 -15.63 1.62 -3.08
N ILE A 27 -15.39 0.31 -2.99
CA ILE A 27 -15.73 -0.66 -4.02
C ILE A 27 -16.57 -1.75 -3.36
N THR A 28 -17.75 -2.03 -3.91
CA THR A 28 -18.70 -3.02 -3.40
C THR A 28 -18.91 -4.14 -4.42
N GLY A 29 -19.18 -5.36 -3.93
CA GLY A 29 -19.58 -6.50 -4.76
C GLY A 29 -18.44 -7.35 -5.33
N VAL A 30 -17.19 -6.97 -5.12
CA VAL A 30 -16.00 -7.75 -5.50
C VAL A 30 -14.89 -7.56 -4.46
N GLU A 31 -14.09 -8.61 -4.24
CA GLU A 31 -12.83 -8.48 -3.49
C GLU A 31 -11.83 -7.66 -4.30
N THR A 32 -11.04 -6.85 -3.61
CA THR A 32 -10.07 -5.96 -4.24
C THR A 32 -8.76 -5.96 -3.48
N THR A 33 -7.69 -5.54 -4.15
CA THR A 33 -6.37 -5.33 -3.56
C THR A 33 -6.28 -4.05 -2.72
N LEU A 34 -7.40 -3.37 -2.47
CA LEU A 34 -7.45 -2.11 -1.72
C LEU A 34 -6.90 -2.24 -0.29
N PRO A 35 -7.20 -3.31 0.49
CA PRO A 35 -6.62 -3.49 1.83
C PRO A 35 -5.09 -3.55 1.79
N LEU A 36 -4.51 -4.33 0.89
CA LEU A 36 -3.05 -4.43 0.72
C LEU A 36 -2.42 -3.05 0.42
N PHE A 37 -3.01 -2.26 -0.48
CA PHE A 37 -2.47 -0.94 -0.79
C PHE A 37 -2.60 0.06 0.37
N ARG A 38 -3.60 -0.09 1.24
CA ARG A 38 -3.75 0.73 2.46
C ARG A 38 -2.68 0.40 3.50
N GLU A 39 -2.30 -0.86 3.61
CA GLU A 39 -1.19 -1.27 4.49
C GLU A 39 0.14 -0.77 3.91
N LEU A 40 0.38 -1.02 2.61
CA LEU A 40 1.65 -0.63 1.96
C LEU A 40 1.93 0.87 1.99
N VAL A 41 0.93 1.74 1.93
CA VAL A 41 1.16 3.20 1.99
C VAL A 41 1.60 3.68 3.38
N GLU A 42 1.40 2.85 4.42
CA GLU A 42 1.79 3.11 5.81
C GLU A 42 3.10 2.41 6.20
N GLU A 43 3.60 1.50 5.38
CA GLU A 43 4.83 0.75 5.64
C GLU A 43 6.07 1.65 5.64
N PRO A 44 6.93 1.60 6.69
CA PRO A 44 8.14 2.43 6.78
C PRO A 44 9.08 2.26 5.59
N ASP A 45 9.27 1.04 5.11
CA ASP A 45 10.13 0.75 3.95
C ASP A 45 9.60 1.42 2.69
N VAL A 46 8.26 1.44 2.53
CA VAL A 46 7.60 2.15 1.43
C VAL A 46 7.66 3.66 1.65
N ILE A 47 7.57 4.18 2.87
CA ILE A 47 7.68 5.62 3.15
C ILE A 47 9.11 6.13 2.93
N ASN A 48 10.12 5.32 3.22
CA ASN A 48 11.53 5.67 3.04
C ASN A 48 12.05 5.37 1.62
N GLY A 49 11.32 4.54 0.86
CA GLY A 49 11.76 4.10 -0.46
C GLY A 49 12.85 3.01 -0.40
N ASP A 50 12.97 2.32 0.72
CA ASP A 50 13.96 1.28 0.97
C ASP A 50 13.35 -0.11 0.69
N TYR A 51 13.13 -0.41 -0.59
CA TYR A 51 12.58 -1.69 -1.02
C TYR A 51 13.22 -2.18 -2.31
N SER A 52 13.18 -3.50 -2.50
CA SER A 52 13.67 -4.19 -3.70
C SER A 52 12.55 -4.96 -4.39
N ILE A 53 12.83 -5.54 -5.56
CA ILE A 53 11.83 -6.32 -6.31
C ILE A 53 11.28 -7.53 -5.55
N HIS A 54 12.03 -8.07 -4.59
CA HIS A 54 11.62 -9.21 -3.75
C HIS A 54 11.07 -8.80 -2.38
N TRP A 55 10.98 -7.50 -2.11
CA TRP A 55 10.57 -7.00 -0.78
C TRP A 55 9.15 -7.45 -0.44
N LEU A 56 8.20 -7.33 -1.38
CA LEU A 56 6.80 -7.65 -1.13
C LEU A 56 6.62 -9.14 -0.80
N GLU A 57 7.29 -10.04 -1.51
CA GLU A 57 7.23 -11.49 -1.25
C GLU A 57 7.74 -11.84 0.15
N LYS A 58 8.82 -11.17 0.58
CA LYS A 58 9.38 -11.37 1.92
C LYS A 58 8.49 -10.79 3.00
N HIS A 59 7.94 -9.60 2.77
CA HIS A 59 7.05 -8.92 3.70
C HIS A 59 5.78 -9.74 3.94
N LEU A 60 5.13 -10.24 2.87
CA LEU A 60 3.94 -11.07 2.99
C LEU A 60 4.20 -12.40 3.73
N LYS A 61 5.33 -13.05 3.45
CA LYS A 61 5.72 -14.27 4.20
C LYS A 61 5.92 -13.99 5.69
N ALA A 62 6.59 -12.88 6.04
CA ALA A 62 6.80 -12.52 7.44
C ALA A 62 5.46 -12.21 8.15
N GLN A 63 4.51 -11.56 7.47
CA GLN A 63 3.16 -11.31 7.97
C GLN A 63 2.39 -12.63 8.20
N GLU A 64 2.46 -13.57 7.25
CA GLU A 64 1.85 -14.90 7.37
C GLU A 64 2.45 -15.71 8.53
N GLU A 65 3.77 -15.68 8.68
CA GLU A 65 4.46 -16.35 9.80
C GLU A 65 4.05 -15.75 11.15
N ALA A 66 3.95 -14.42 11.24
CA ALA A 66 3.50 -13.74 12.46
C ALA A 66 2.02 -14.00 12.79
N ALA A 67 1.16 -14.19 11.79
CA ALA A 67 -0.26 -14.47 11.98
C ALA A 67 -0.54 -15.93 12.42
N ASN A 68 0.40 -16.85 12.14
CA ASN A 68 0.29 -18.28 12.45
C ASN A 68 1.03 -18.69 13.74
N ALA A 69 1.75 -17.77 14.37
CA ALA A 69 2.46 -17.96 15.65
C ALA A 69 1.58 -17.58 16.85
#